data_AF-D5BJW8-F1
#
_entry.id   AF-D5BJW8-F1
#
_cell.length_a   1.000
_cell.length_b   1.000
_cell.length_c   1.000
_cell.angle_alpha   90.00
_cell.angle_beta   90.00
_cell.angle_gamma   90.00
#
_symmetry.space_group_name_H-M   'P 1'
#
loop_
_entity.id
_entity.type
_entity.pdbx_description
1 polymer ?
#
loop_
_entity_poly.entity_id
_entity_poly.type
_entity_poly.pdbx_seq_one_letter_code
_entity_poly.pdbx_strand_id
1 'polypeptide(L)'
;MADNVVPYATAPHHFCKKDEPGYLILDGSRSIADRLKELDTPYMIYSFTGARHEISSIPFPYLKEVFQYFDDVFLNKVHQQIEIVR
;
A
#
# COMPACT_ATOMS: atom_id res chain seq x y z
N MET A 1 -4.08 12.84 10.57
CA MET A 1 -5.03 13.22 9.50
C MET A 1 -4.85 12.19 8.39
N ALA A 2 -5.90 11.53 7.92
CA ALA A 2 -5.79 10.52 6.88
C ALA A 2 -5.47 11.18 5.52
N ASP A 3 -4.83 10.46 4.61
CA ASP A 3 -4.69 10.86 3.21
C ASP A 3 -6.09 11.16 2.64
N ASN A 4 -6.26 12.35 2.07
CA ASN A 4 -7.53 12.84 1.52
C ASN A 4 -7.61 12.71 -0.01
N VAL A 5 -6.57 12.16 -0.64
CA VAL A 5 -6.45 11.99 -2.08
C VAL A 5 -6.76 10.52 -2.41
N VAL A 6 -6.04 9.58 -1.81
CA VAL A 6 -6.21 8.15 -2.12
C VAL A 6 -6.55 7.37 -0.84
N PRO A 7 -7.55 6.47 -0.87
CA PRO A 7 -7.90 5.72 0.32
C PRO A 7 -6.87 4.62 0.63
N TYR A 8 -6.64 4.36 1.91
CA TYR A 8 -5.77 3.27 2.37
C TYR A 8 -6.40 1.89 2.17
N ALA A 9 -7.71 1.78 2.37
CA ALA A 9 -8.51 0.59 2.09
C ALA A 9 -9.48 0.85 0.92
N THR A 10 -10.42 -0.05 0.65
CA THR A 10 -11.42 0.14 -0.41
C THR A 10 -12.37 1.27 -0.04
N ALA A 11 -12.35 2.37 -0.80
CA ALA A 11 -13.25 3.49 -0.60
C ALA A 11 -13.38 4.35 -1.88
N PRO A 12 -14.31 5.31 -1.93
CA PRO A 12 -14.36 6.27 -3.02
C PRO A 12 -13.09 7.10 -3.11
N HIS A 13 -12.61 7.33 -4.34
CA HIS A 13 -11.57 8.31 -4.66
C HIS A 13 -11.93 9.67 -4.04
N HIS A 14 -10.97 10.33 -3.38
CA HIS A 14 -11.17 11.58 -2.66
C HIS A 14 -12.32 11.55 -1.61
N PHE A 15 -12.82 10.37 -1.24
CA PHE A 15 -14.01 10.19 -0.41
C PHE A 15 -15.27 10.87 -0.97
N CYS A 16 -15.36 10.97 -2.30
CA CYS A 16 -16.52 11.52 -3.00
C CYS A 16 -17.81 10.77 -2.67
N LYS A 17 -18.93 11.50 -2.71
CA LYS A 17 -20.27 10.91 -2.66
C LYS A 17 -20.65 10.30 -4.00
N LYS A 18 -21.61 9.38 -3.97
CA LYS A 18 -22.08 8.63 -5.16
C LYS A 18 -22.62 9.52 -6.28
N ASP A 19 -23.16 10.68 -5.92
CA ASP A 19 -23.76 11.66 -6.82
C ASP A 19 -22.78 12.77 -7.26
N GLU A 20 -21.54 12.77 -6.78
CA GLU A 20 -20.53 13.75 -7.15
C GLU A 20 -19.80 13.34 -8.45
N PRO A 21 -19.52 14.28 -9.38
CA PRO A 21 -18.68 14.01 -10.54
C PRO A 21 -17.32 13.44 -10.13
N GLY A 22 -16.91 12.35 -10.79
CA GLY A 22 -15.64 11.68 -10.46
C GLY A 22 -15.73 10.63 -9.36
N TYR A 23 -16.95 10.29 -8.88
CA TYR A 23 -17.15 9.14 -8.00
C TYR A 23 -16.63 7.84 -8.64
N LEU A 24 -15.65 7.23 -7.98
CA LEU A 24 -15.05 5.97 -8.37
C LEU A 24 -14.62 5.23 -7.10
N ILE A 25 -14.97 3.95 -6.97
CA ILE A 25 -14.42 3.10 -5.91
C ILE A 25 -13.00 2.69 -6.30
N LEU A 26 -12.05 2.88 -5.39
CA LEU A 26 -10.67 2.45 -5.53
C LEU A 26 -10.30 1.47 -4.41
N ASP A 27 -9.55 0.45 -4.77
CA ASP A 27 -8.89 -0.43 -3.81
C ASP A 27 -7.55 0.20 -3.39
N GLY A 28 -7.49 0.63 -2.14
CA GLY A 28 -6.28 1.13 -1.52
C GLY A 28 -5.22 0.05 -1.28
N SER A 29 -4.02 0.47 -0.86
CA SER A 29 -2.88 -0.43 -0.65
C SER A 29 -3.18 -1.57 0.34
N ARG A 30 -3.97 -1.34 1.39
CA ARG A 30 -4.41 -2.39 2.33
C ARG A 30 -5.22 -3.48 1.63
N SER A 31 -6.26 -3.08 0.88
CA SER A 31 -7.14 -4.03 0.18
C SER A 31 -6.37 -4.85 -0.85
N ILE A 32 -5.41 -4.21 -1.54
CA ILE A 32 -4.52 -4.90 -2.47
C ILE A 32 -3.66 -5.93 -1.73
N ALA A 33 -3.05 -5.57 -0.60
CA ALA A 33 -2.22 -6.48 0.20
C ALA A 33 -3.02 -7.65 0.78
N ASP A 34 -4.25 -7.41 1.25
CA ASP A 34 -5.16 -8.47 1.68
C ASP A 34 -5.43 -9.47 0.54
N ARG A 35 -5.68 -8.97 -0.67
CA ARG A 35 -5.89 -9.85 -1.83
C ARG A 35 -4.64 -10.64 -2.20
N LEU A 36 -3.45 -10.03 -2.14
CA LEU A 36 -2.18 -10.72 -2.41
C LEU A 36 -1.89 -11.81 -1.37
N LYS A 37 -2.24 -11.57 -0.11
CA LYS A 37 -2.16 -12.55 0.97
C LYS A 37 -3.06 -13.76 0.72
N GLU A 38 -4.31 -13.53 0.34
CA GLU A 38 -5.26 -14.61 -0.02
C GLU A 38 -4.78 -15.44 -1.21
N LEU A 39 -4.11 -14.79 -2.17
CA LEU A 39 -3.57 -15.42 -3.37
C LEU A 39 -2.22 -16.11 -3.15
N ASP A 40 -1.72 -16.15 -1.91
CA ASP A 40 -0.38 -16.65 -1.58
C ASP A 40 0.69 -16.09 -2.52
N THR A 41 0.68 -14.76 -2.68
CA THR A 41 1.58 -14.05 -3.60
C THR A 41 2.54 -13.17 -2.81
N PRO A 42 3.84 -13.11 -3.16
CA PRO A 42 4.77 -12.24 -2.47
C PRO A 42 4.37 -10.76 -2.54
N TYR A 43 4.39 -10.08 -1.39
CA TYR A 43 4.15 -8.64 -1.30
C TYR A 43 4.86 -8.02 -0.09
N MET A 44 5.01 -6.70 -0.13
CA MET A 44 5.46 -5.90 1.00
C MET A 44 4.57 -4.65 1.15
N ILE A 45 4.01 -4.45 2.35
CA ILE A 45 3.23 -3.25 2.70
C ILE A 45 3.78 -2.61 3.98
N TYR A 46 4.08 -1.32 3.89
CA TYR A 46 4.44 -0.47 5.02
C TYR A 46 3.32 0.54 5.25
N SER A 47 2.80 0.56 6.46
CA SER A 47 1.69 1.42 6.87
C SER A 47 2.16 2.37 7.96
N PHE A 48 1.84 3.65 7.80
CA PHE A 48 2.31 4.70 8.71
C PHE A 48 1.13 5.37 9.37
N THR A 49 1.09 5.34 10.70
CA THR A 49 0.06 5.99 11.49
C THR A 49 0.25 7.50 11.46
N GLY A 50 -0.78 8.23 11.06
CA GLY A 50 -0.78 9.69 11.05
C GLY A 50 -0.04 10.35 9.88
N ALA A 51 0.66 9.60 9.03
CA ALA A 51 1.22 10.09 7.78
C ALA A 51 0.12 10.37 6.74
N ARG A 52 0.36 11.30 5.80
CA ARG A 52 -0.54 11.57 4.67
C ARG A 52 0.17 11.24 3.36
N HIS A 53 -0.34 11.78 2.26
CA HIS A 53 0.09 11.45 0.91
C HIS A 53 1.60 11.66 0.66
N GLU A 54 2.27 12.53 1.42
CA GLU A 54 3.71 12.79 1.31
C GLU A 54 4.58 11.54 1.55
N ILE A 55 4.11 10.56 2.32
CA ILE A 55 4.86 9.32 2.58
C ILE A 55 5.00 8.44 1.31
N SER A 56 4.20 8.72 0.27
CA SER A 56 4.34 8.08 -1.04
C SER A 56 5.69 8.38 -1.71
N SER A 57 6.35 9.49 -1.31
CA SER A 57 7.76 9.68 -1.60
C SER A 57 8.53 8.67 -0.76
N ILE A 58 9.01 7.58 -1.37
CA ILE A 58 9.71 6.48 -0.68
C ILE A 58 10.66 7.09 0.36
N PRO A 59 10.43 6.86 1.67
CA PRO A 59 11.28 7.48 2.66
C PRO A 59 12.65 6.85 2.55
N PHE A 60 13.68 7.65 2.26
CA PHE A 60 15.07 7.18 2.12
C PHE A 60 15.52 6.19 3.22
N PRO A 61 15.07 6.32 4.50
CA PRO A 61 15.40 5.35 5.53
C PRO A 61 14.98 3.90 5.25
N TYR A 62 13.97 3.65 4.41
CA TYR A 62 13.44 2.31 4.14
C TYR A 62 13.93 1.70 2.81
N LEU A 63 14.81 2.40 2.07
CA LEU A 63 15.30 1.90 0.78
C LEU A 63 16.04 0.57 0.92
N LYS A 64 16.74 0.36 2.04
CA LYS A 64 17.47 -0.89 2.29
C LYS A 64 16.51 -2.08 2.34
N GLU A 65 15.38 -1.94 3.03
CA GLU A 65 14.36 -2.97 3.17
C GLU A 65 13.67 -3.25 1.83
N VAL A 66 13.38 -2.20 1.04
CA VAL A 66 12.83 -2.34 -0.31
C VAL A 66 13.79 -3.12 -1.22
N PHE A 67 15.08 -2.77 -1.23
CA PHE A 67 16.06 -3.47 -2.06
C PHE A 67 16.31 -4.90 -1.59
N GLN A 68 16.29 -5.16 -0.28
CA GLN A 68 16.40 -6.52 0.23
C GLN A 68 15.21 -7.38 -0.21
N TYR A 69 13.99 -6.84 -0.13
CA TYR A 69 12.80 -7.54 -0.62
C TYR A 69 12.92 -7.86 -2.12
N PHE A 70 13.45 -6.94 -2.93
CA PHE A 70 13.66 -7.21 -4.36
C PHE A 70 14.68 -8.31 -4.61
N ASP A 71 15.81 -8.30 -3.90
CA ASP A 71 16.82 -9.36 -4.01
C ASP A 71 16.23 -10.72 -3.64
N ASP A 72 15.56 -10.80 -2.49
CA ASP A 72 14.97 -12.03 -1.97
C ASP A 72 13.89 -12.59 -2.90
N VAL A 73 12.90 -11.77 -3.27
CA VAL A 73 11.73 -12.25 -4.03
C VAL A 73 12.05 -12.45 -5.52
N PHE A 74 12.72 -11.48 -6.15
CA PHE A 74 12.88 -11.52 -7.61
C PHE A 74 14.12 -12.27 -8.05
N LEU A 75 15.24 -12.16 -7.33
CA LEU A 75 16.50 -12.80 -7.71
C LEU A 75 16.64 -14.18 -7.05
N ASN A 76 16.39 -14.26 -5.75
CA ASN A 76 16.58 -15.49 -4.96
C ASN A 76 15.32 -16.38 -4.89
N LYS A 77 14.19 -15.91 -5.44
CA LYS A 77 12.90 -16.64 -5.47
C LYS A 77 12.38 -17.05 -4.08
N VAL A 78 12.72 -16.28 -3.07
CA VAL A 78 12.21 -16.45 -1.71
C VAL A 78 10.78 -15.93 -1.67
N HIS A 79 9.84 -16.75 -1.20
CA HIS A 79 8.48 -16.30 -0.96
C HIS A 79 8.43 -15.47 0.32
N GLN A 80 8.00 -14.20 0.22
CA GLN A 80 7.87 -13.30 1.37
C GLN A 80 6.56 -12.52 1.34
N GLN A 81 5.86 -12.46 2.46
CA GLN A 81 4.73 -11.56 2.71
C GLN A 81 5.07 -10.71 3.93
N ILE A 82 5.26 -9.40 3.72
CA ILE A 82 5.73 -8.48 4.76
C ILE A 82 4.65 -7.42 5.04
N GLU A 83 4.21 -7.34 6.30
CA GLU A 83 3.28 -6.32 6.80
C GLU A 83 3.91 -5.56 7.97
N ILE A 84 4.17 -4.26 7.79
CA ILE A 84 4.77 -3.40 8.83
C ILE A 84 3.85 -2.21 9.11
N VAL A 85 3.63 -1.92 10.39
CA VAL A 85 2.94 -0.71 10.88
C VAL A 85 3.93 0.13 11.69
N ARG A 86 3.95 1.45 11.45
CA ARG A 86 4.83 2.43 12.07
C ARG A 86 4.07 3.63 12.62
#